data_AF-A0A918FLU2-F1
#
_entry.id   AF-A0A918FLU2-F1
#
_cell.length_a   1.000
_cell.length_b   1.000
_cell.length_c   1.000
_cell.angle_alpha   90.00
_cell.angle_beta   90.00
_cell.angle_gamma   90.00
#
_symmetry.space_group_name_H-M   'P 1'
#
loop_
_entity.id
_entity.type
_entity.pdbx_description
1 polymer ?
#
loop_
_entity_poly.entity_id
_entity_poly.type
_entity_poly.pdbx_seq_one_letter_code
_entity_poly.pdbx_strand_id
1 'polypeptide(L)'
;MKAARAAWRRLEPVHGMIYFVPEARRRYADLGLSGRAGYFTSRSAAFGRASAELVISTFYNFNPDVVRQAVDGAWDATTPQQVLDARYAAACEALRRAGIHELPTLHEVLALTRRAAEAACEHAQGRPLFAAHAALPWPEEPVLQLWHAQTLLREFRGDGHVACLLSEGVGGLEALVLHAATGEVDAEVHHEVGGGRNARRGGLGAAPVARGGRICVTQGGVGEKGQTVGAVLDVPAQEYAFRSGGPRRQVPSSGTRRCCRTRAAPSCWPTT
;
A
#
# COMPACT_ATOMS: atom_id res chain seq x y z
N MET A 1 10.60 11.28 13.40
CA MET A 1 9.58 10.23 13.12
C MET A 1 8.12 10.70 13.27
N LYS A 2 7.73 11.46 14.30
CA LYS A 2 6.33 11.92 14.48
C LYS A 2 5.80 12.80 13.33
N ALA A 3 6.61 13.74 12.83
CA ALA A 3 6.22 14.66 11.76
C ALA A 3 5.93 13.94 10.43
N ALA A 4 6.82 13.06 9.97
CA ALA A 4 6.62 12.28 8.74
C ALA A 4 5.33 11.44 8.78
N ARG A 5 5.06 10.77 9.91
CA ARG A 5 3.81 10.01 10.09
C ARG A 5 2.57 10.91 10.11
N ALA A 6 2.65 12.06 10.76
CA ALA A 6 1.56 13.03 10.84
C ALA A 6 1.25 13.68 9.49
N ALA A 7 2.27 13.93 8.66
CA ALA A 7 2.14 14.42 7.30
C ALA A 7 1.50 13.36 6.40
N TRP A 8 2.03 12.12 6.42
CA TRP A 8 1.47 11.00 5.67
C TRP A 8 -0.02 10.80 5.97
N ARG A 9 -0.43 10.70 7.25
CA ARG A 9 -1.85 10.50 7.61
C ARG A 9 -2.78 11.60 7.09
N ARG A 10 -2.29 12.82 6.92
CA ARG A 10 -3.08 13.96 6.43
C ARG A 10 -3.16 14.03 4.92
N LEU A 11 -2.10 13.60 4.23
CA LEU A 11 -2.00 13.72 2.78
C LEU A 11 -2.40 12.43 2.05
N GLU A 12 -2.39 11.28 2.73
CA GLU A 12 -2.83 10.01 2.18
C GLU A 12 -4.24 10.08 1.55
N PRO A 13 -5.25 10.74 2.15
CA PRO A 13 -6.56 10.86 1.50
C PRO A 13 -6.55 11.58 0.15
N VAL A 14 -5.59 12.49 -0.09
CA VAL A 14 -5.45 13.20 -1.38
C VAL A 14 -5.12 12.21 -2.48
N HIS A 15 -4.26 11.23 -2.20
CA HIS A 15 -3.95 10.17 -3.16
C HIS A 15 -4.99 9.05 -3.12
N GLY A 16 -5.19 8.43 -1.94
CA GLY A 16 -5.91 7.17 -1.75
C GLY A 16 -7.34 7.17 -2.29
N MET A 17 -7.97 8.36 -2.40
CA MET A 17 -9.27 8.52 -3.03
C MET A 17 -9.34 7.92 -4.45
N ILE A 18 -8.24 7.94 -5.22
CA ILE A 18 -8.24 7.52 -6.64
C ILE A 18 -8.70 6.07 -6.83
N TYR A 19 -8.53 5.22 -5.83
CA TYR A 19 -8.90 3.81 -5.88
C TYR A 19 -10.40 3.56 -5.66
N PHE A 20 -11.14 4.57 -5.21
CA PHE A 20 -12.53 4.44 -4.78
C PHE A 20 -13.50 5.38 -5.51
N VAL A 21 -12.98 6.45 -6.12
CA VAL A 21 -13.81 7.47 -6.76
C VAL A 21 -14.49 6.94 -8.04
N PRO A 22 -15.76 7.30 -8.28
CA PRO A 22 -16.50 6.83 -9.46
C PRO A 22 -15.89 7.31 -10.78
N GLU A 23 -15.19 8.45 -10.79
CA GLU A 23 -14.48 9.00 -11.94
C GLU A 23 -13.45 8.02 -12.51
N ALA A 24 -12.66 7.40 -11.63
CA ALA A 24 -11.67 6.41 -12.01
C ALA A 24 -12.35 5.16 -12.57
N ARG A 25 -13.36 4.63 -11.87
CA ARG A 25 -14.13 3.47 -12.31
C ARG A 25 -14.74 3.67 -13.70
N ARG A 26 -15.36 4.83 -13.95
CA ARG A 26 -15.98 5.16 -15.23
C ARG A 26 -14.93 5.21 -16.34
N ARG A 27 -13.85 5.96 -16.14
CA ARG A 27 -12.80 6.15 -17.15
C ARG A 27 -12.05 4.86 -17.47
N TYR A 28 -11.83 3.98 -16.48
CA TYR A 28 -11.23 2.68 -16.74
C TYR A 28 -12.18 1.75 -17.50
N ALA A 29 -13.48 1.79 -17.21
CA ALA A 29 -14.47 1.02 -17.96
C ALA A 29 -14.52 1.43 -19.45
N ASP A 30 -14.38 2.72 -19.75
CA ASP A 30 -14.28 3.25 -21.12
C ASP A 30 -13.04 2.70 -21.88
N LEU A 31 -12.01 2.25 -21.15
CA LEU A 31 -10.81 1.60 -21.69
C LEU A 31 -10.91 0.05 -21.69
N GLY A 32 -12.08 -0.51 -21.42
CA GLY A 32 -12.28 -1.95 -21.32
C GLY A 32 -11.78 -2.58 -20.02
N LEU A 33 -11.38 -1.78 -19.03
CA LEU A 33 -10.88 -2.25 -17.74
C LEU A 33 -11.96 -2.17 -16.67
N SER A 34 -12.32 -3.30 -16.07
CA SER A 34 -13.34 -3.36 -15.00
C SER A 34 -12.82 -3.99 -13.71
N GLY A 35 -13.42 -3.60 -12.58
CA GLY A 35 -13.09 -4.15 -11.27
C GLY A 35 -11.59 -4.09 -10.95
N ARG A 36 -11.00 -5.26 -10.66
CA ARG A 36 -9.59 -5.40 -10.29
C ARG A 36 -8.63 -5.08 -11.43
N ALA A 37 -9.03 -5.29 -12.70
CA ALA A 37 -8.19 -4.93 -13.85
C ALA A 37 -7.91 -3.42 -13.86
N GLY A 38 -8.93 -2.59 -13.63
CA GLY A 38 -8.75 -1.13 -13.50
C GLY A 38 -7.78 -0.74 -12.37
N TYR A 39 -7.85 -1.42 -11.22
CA TYR A 39 -6.94 -1.17 -10.09
C TYR A 39 -5.48 -1.49 -10.44
N PHE A 40 -5.20 -2.74 -10.82
CA PHE A 40 -3.82 -3.20 -11.04
C PHE A 40 -3.21 -2.49 -12.24
N THR A 41 -3.92 -2.45 -13.37
CA THR A 41 -3.43 -1.83 -14.61
C THR A 41 -3.19 -0.33 -14.40
N SER A 42 -4.06 0.39 -13.69
CA SER A 42 -3.85 1.83 -13.44
C SER A 42 -2.68 2.15 -12.53
N ARG A 43 -2.37 1.28 -11.56
CA ARG A 43 -1.25 1.52 -10.64
C ARG A 43 0.09 1.05 -11.22
N SER A 44 0.07 0.01 -12.05
CA SER A 44 1.27 -0.52 -12.71
C SER A 44 1.60 0.14 -14.05
N ALA A 45 0.71 0.97 -14.62
CA ALA A 45 0.94 1.62 -15.92
C ALA A 45 2.25 2.44 -16.02
N ALA A 46 2.78 2.93 -14.90
CA ALA A 46 4.06 3.64 -14.88
C ALA A 46 5.25 2.73 -15.28
N PHE A 47 5.13 1.40 -15.13
CA PHE A 47 6.09 0.43 -15.64
C PHE A 47 5.97 0.18 -17.16
N GLY A 48 5.01 0.81 -17.84
CA GLY A 48 4.63 0.46 -19.21
C GLY A 48 3.68 -0.74 -19.23
N ARG A 49 3.85 -1.63 -20.22
CA ARG A 49 3.04 -2.86 -20.37
C ARG A 49 3.51 -3.93 -19.38
N ALA A 50 3.29 -3.69 -18.09
CA ALA A 50 3.75 -4.56 -17.01
C ALA A 50 3.15 -5.97 -17.11
N SER A 51 4.00 -7.00 -16.99
CA SER A 51 3.52 -8.39 -16.84
C SER A 51 2.86 -8.62 -15.48
N ALA A 52 2.02 -9.63 -15.38
CA ALA A 52 1.42 -10.02 -14.10
C ALA A 52 2.50 -10.30 -13.03
N GLU A 53 3.60 -10.96 -13.38
CA GLU A 53 4.69 -11.28 -12.45
C GLU A 53 5.42 -10.03 -11.93
N LEU A 54 5.59 -9.00 -12.78
CA LEU A 54 6.12 -7.72 -12.32
C LEU A 54 5.17 -7.05 -11.31
N VAL A 55 3.86 -7.10 -11.57
CA VAL A 55 2.85 -6.57 -10.65
C VAL A 55 2.86 -7.39 -9.34
N ILE A 56 2.87 -8.72 -9.39
CA ILE A 56 2.93 -9.58 -8.19
C ILE A 56 4.17 -9.26 -7.35
N SER A 57 5.33 -9.12 -7.99
CA SER A 57 6.59 -8.83 -7.29
C SER A 57 6.57 -7.48 -6.57
N THR A 58 5.87 -6.49 -7.10
CA THR A 58 5.83 -5.12 -6.55
C THR A 58 4.60 -4.86 -5.67
N PHE A 59 3.55 -5.68 -5.79
CA PHE A 59 2.29 -5.61 -5.05
C PHE A 59 2.26 -6.76 -4.01
N TYR A 60 3.30 -6.77 -3.19
CA TYR A 60 3.79 -7.86 -2.34
C TYR A 60 2.75 -8.72 -1.58
N ASN A 61 1.66 -8.11 -1.13
CA ASN A 61 0.65 -8.73 -0.27
C ASN A 61 -0.62 -9.21 -1.00
N PHE A 62 -0.68 -9.07 -2.33
CA PHE A 62 -1.82 -9.52 -3.12
C PHE A 62 -1.72 -11.01 -3.50
N ASN A 63 -2.87 -11.68 -3.63
CA ASN A 63 -2.94 -13.04 -4.13
C ASN A 63 -2.46 -13.09 -5.60
N PRO A 64 -1.41 -13.86 -5.94
CA PRO A 64 -0.87 -13.94 -7.29
C PRO A 64 -1.90 -14.30 -8.36
N ASP A 65 -2.82 -15.23 -8.09
CA ASP A 65 -3.81 -15.67 -9.08
C ASP A 65 -4.82 -14.57 -9.39
N VAL A 66 -5.16 -13.75 -8.39
CA VAL A 66 -6.01 -12.58 -8.56
C VAL A 66 -5.33 -11.51 -9.42
N VAL A 67 -4.02 -11.33 -9.23
CA VAL A 67 -3.24 -10.37 -10.03
C VAL A 67 -3.14 -10.84 -11.48
N ARG A 68 -2.81 -12.12 -11.72
CA ARG A 68 -2.78 -12.70 -13.08
C ARG A 68 -4.10 -12.51 -13.78
N GLN A 69 -5.20 -12.94 -13.17
CA GLN A 69 -6.54 -12.78 -13.75
C GLN A 69 -6.88 -11.33 -14.09
N ALA A 70 -6.39 -10.36 -13.32
CA ALA A 70 -6.68 -8.95 -13.53
C ALA A 70 -5.81 -8.28 -14.59
N VAL A 71 -4.56 -8.72 -14.75
CA VAL A 71 -3.57 -8.12 -15.68
C VAL A 71 -3.57 -8.83 -17.03
N ASP A 72 -3.87 -10.13 -17.06
CA ASP A 72 -3.94 -10.92 -18.29
C ASP A 72 -4.97 -10.32 -19.26
N GLY A 73 -4.53 -10.04 -20.50
CA GLY A 73 -5.35 -9.43 -21.54
C GLY A 73 -5.68 -7.94 -21.35
N ALA A 74 -5.36 -7.34 -20.19
CA ALA A 74 -5.67 -5.93 -19.95
C ALA A 74 -4.98 -4.99 -20.95
N TRP A 75 -3.71 -5.27 -21.26
CA TRP A 75 -2.93 -4.47 -22.22
C TRP A 75 -3.31 -4.71 -23.68
N ASP A 76 -4.16 -5.69 -23.99
CA ASP A 76 -4.68 -5.87 -25.35
C ASP A 76 -5.85 -4.92 -25.63
N ALA A 77 -6.56 -4.50 -24.58
CA ALA A 77 -7.65 -3.53 -24.65
C ALA A 77 -7.19 -2.06 -24.57
N THR A 78 -6.02 -1.79 -23.99
CA THR A 78 -5.56 -0.42 -23.71
C THR A 78 -4.03 -0.29 -23.72
N THR A 79 -3.55 0.94 -23.66
CA THR A 79 -2.12 1.26 -23.56
C THR A 79 -1.77 1.88 -22.21
N PRO A 80 -0.51 1.78 -21.75
CA PRO A 80 -0.07 2.44 -20.53
C PRO A 80 -0.38 3.94 -20.51
N GLN A 81 -0.17 4.63 -21.64
CA GLN A 81 -0.44 6.06 -21.74
C GLN A 81 -1.93 6.39 -21.57
N GLN A 82 -2.83 5.67 -22.25
CA GLN A 82 -4.28 5.88 -22.11
C GLN A 82 -4.74 5.67 -20.67
N VAL A 83 -4.19 4.67 -19.98
CA VAL A 83 -4.52 4.39 -18.58
C VAL A 83 -3.99 5.48 -17.65
N LEU A 84 -2.77 5.98 -17.88
CA LEU A 84 -2.22 7.11 -17.13
C LEU A 84 -3.06 8.37 -17.34
N ASP A 85 -3.39 8.71 -18.59
CA ASP A 85 -4.22 9.86 -18.92
C ASP A 85 -5.60 9.76 -18.24
N ALA A 86 -6.24 8.59 -18.30
CA ALA A 86 -7.48 8.32 -17.59
C ALA A 86 -7.35 8.49 -16.07
N ARG A 87 -6.25 8.02 -15.48
CA ARG A 87 -5.95 8.12 -14.04
C ARG A 87 -5.77 9.59 -13.62
N TYR A 88 -4.98 10.38 -14.36
CA TYR A 88 -4.79 11.80 -14.06
C TYR A 88 -6.07 12.60 -14.26
N ALA A 89 -6.84 12.33 -15.32
CA ALA A 89 -8.12 12.99 -15.55
C ALA A 89 -9.14 12.66 -14.45
N ALA A 90 -9.20 11.39 -13.99
CA ALA A 90 -10.01 10.98 -12.86
C ALA A 90 -9.60 11.71 -11.57
N ALA A 91 -8.30 11.79 -11.30
CA ALA A 91 -7.77 12.47 -10.13
C ALA A 91 -8.11 13.97 -10.14
N CYS A 92 -7.94 14.62 -11.29
CA CYS A 92 -8.26 16.03 -11.47
C CYS A 92 -9.74 16.31 -11.17
N GLU A 93 -10.64 15.55 -11.82
CA GLU A 93 -12.09 15.67 -11.66
C GLU A 93 -12.51 15.47 -10.20
N ALA A 94 -12.01 14.41 -9.55
CA ALA A 94 -12.34 14.10 -8.16
C ALA A 94 -11.81 15.14 -7.17
N LEU A 95 -10.57 15.61 -7.33
CA LEU A 95 -9.96 16.62 -6.46
C LEU A 95 -10.60 18.00 -6.63
N ARG A 96 -11.00 18.35 -7.86
CA ARG A 96 -11.76 19.58 -8.13
C ARG A 96 -13.14 19.51 -7.50
N ARG A 97 -13.86 18.40 -7.66
CA ARG A 97 -15.14 18.16 -7.00
C ARG A 97 -15.05 18.25 -5.47
N ALA A 98 -13.92 17.85 -4.89
CA ALA A 98 -13.66 17.96 -3.46
C ALA A 98 -13.18 19.36 -3.00
N GLY A 99 -13.05 20.33 -3.91
CA GLY A 99 -12.62 21.70 -3.59
C GLY A 99 -11.12 21.85 -3.30
N ILE A 100 -10.29 20.82 -3.53
CA ILE A 100 -8.86 20.84 -3.18
C ILE A 100 -8.10 21.92 -3.96
N HIS A 101 -8.50 22.14 -5.21
CA HIS A 101 -7.92 23.17 -6.08
C HIS A 101 -8.17 24.61 -5.60
N GLU A 102 -9.12 24.83 -4.70
CA GLU A 102 -9.50 26.15 -4.17
C GLU A 102 -8.90 26.43 -2.78
N LEU A 103 -8.14 25.47 -2.23
CA LEU A 103 -7.54 25.65 -0.91
C LEU A 103 -6.53 26.81 -0.92
N PRO A 104 -6.65 27.79 -0.01
CA PRO A 104 -5.70 28.90 0.06
C PRO A 104 -4.24 28.46 0.28
N THR A 105 -4.06 27.29 0.90
CA THR A 105 -2.75 26.70 1.21
C THR A 105 -2.22 25.76 0.13
N LEU A 106 -2.91 25.60 -1.00
CA LEU A 106 -2.54 24.63 -2.05
C LEU A 106 -1.08 24.80 -2.50
N HIS A 107 -0.67 26.03 -2.83
CA HIS A 107 0.69 26.29 -3.31
C HIS A 107 1.76 26.02 -2.26
N GLU A 108 1.50 26.32 -0.99
CA GLU A 108 2.41 26.03 0.11
C GLU A 108 2.56 24.52 0.32
N VAL A 109 1.44 23.79 0.39
CA VAL A 109 1.43 22.33 0.55
C VAL A 109 2.09 21.66 -0.65
N LEU A 110 1.82 22.14 -1.88
CA LEU A 110 2.50 21.68 -3.09
C LEU A 110 4.01 21.88 -2.99
N ALA A 111 4.49 23.08 -2.64
CA ALA A 111 5.92 23.36 -2.55
C ALA A 111 6.63 22.43 -1.54
N LEU A 112 6.01 22.19 -0.38
CA LEU A 112 6.56 21.29 0.65
C LEU A 112 6.57 19.83 0.21
N THR A 113 5.48 19.37 -0.41
CA THR A 113 5.34 17.97 -0.85
C THR A 113 6.21 17.67 -2.06
N ARG A 114 6.37 18.63 -2.97
CA ARG A 114 7.29 18.56 -4.11
C ARG A 114 8.74 18.43 -3.65
N ARG A 115 9.19 19.29 -2.74
CA ARG A 115 10.54 19.19 -2.16
C ARG A 115 10.80 17.83 -1.52
N ALA A 116 9.81 17.28 -0.81
CA ALA A 116 9.94 15.96 -0.20
C ALA A 116 10.00 14.84 -1.26
N ALA A 117 9.21 14.95 -2.33
CA ALA A 117 9.21 13.98 -3.43
C ALA A 117 10.52 14.04 -4.22
N GLU A 118 11.04 15.23 -4.52
CA GLU A 118 12.33 15.42 -5.19
C GLU A 118 13.49 14.88 -4.34
N ALA A 119 13.49 15.11 -3.02
CA ALA A 119 14.48 14.50 -2.12
C ALA A 119 14.36 12.96 -2.08
N ALA A 120 13.16 12.41 -2.22
CA ALA A 120 12.96 10.97 -2.29
C ALA A 120 13.58 10.36 -3.56
N CYS A 121 13.69 11.12 -4.66
CA CYS A 121 14.29 10.66 -5.91
C CYS A 121 15.78 10.31 -5.75
N GLU A 122 16.48 10.90 -4.78
CA GLU A 122 17.88 10.57 -4.45
C GLU A 122 18.03 9.15 -3.86
N HIS A 123 16.92 8.54 -3.44
CA HIS A 123 16.86 7.26 -2.73
C HIS A 123 15.96 6.22 -3.41
N ALA A 124 15.90 6.24 -4.74
CA ALA A 124 15.05 5.36 -5.55
C ALA A 124 15.50 3.87 -5.55
N GLN A 125 16.69 3.56 -5.06
CA GLN A 125 17.25 2.21 -5.13
C GLN A 125 16.37 1.22 -4.34
N GLY A 126 16.02 0.09 -4.96
CA GLY A 126 15.11 -0.91 -4.37
C GLY A 126 13.65 -0.46 -4.27
N ARG A 127 13.27 0.65 -4.94
CA ARG A 127 11.92 1.20 -4.94
C ARG A 127 11.34 1.26 -6.35
N PRO A 128 11.02 0.11 -6.96
CA PRO A 128 10.68 0.03 -8.36
C PRO A 128 9.39 0.80 -8.71
N LEU A 129 8.34 0.72 -7.89
CA LEU A 129 7.07 1.38 -8.19
C LEU A 129 7.19 2.89 -8.02
N PHE A 130 7.88 3.33 -6.98
CA PHE A 130 8.28 4.74 -6.83
C PHE A 130 9.06 5.24 -8.04
N ALA A 131 10.13 4.52 -8.43
CA ALA A 131 11.01 4.93 -9.52
C ALA A 131 10.26 5.02 -10.85
N ALA A 132 9.33 4.10 -11.12
CA ALA A 132 8.50 4.13 -12.31
C ALA A 132 7.60 5.37 -12.36
N HIS A 133 6.94 5.72 -11.25
CA HIS A 133 6.12 6.95 -11.18
C HIS A 133 6.98 8.21 -11.22
N ALA A 134 8.15 8.22 -10.58
CA ALA A 134 9.06 9.36 -10.54
C ALA A 134 9.67 9.70 -11.92
N ALA A 135 9.71 8.74 -12.84
CA ALA A 135 10.16 8.93 -14.21
C ALA A 135 9.10 9.58 -15.11
N LEU A 136 7.84 9.67 -14.67
CA LEU A 136 6.78 10.34 -15.42
C LEU A 136 6.95 11.86 -15.38
N PRO A 137 6.54 12.59 -16.44
CA PRO A 137 6.56 14.05 -16.42
C PRO A 137 5.60 14.59 -15.33
N TRP A 138 6.02 15.68 -14.69
CA TRP A 138 5.13 16.39 -13.78
C TRP A 138 3.98 17.04 -14.56
N PRO A 139 2.73 16.93 -14.07
CA PRO A 139 1.60 17.61 -14.70
C PRO A 139 1.69 19.13 -14.51
N GLU A 140 1.02 19.90 -15.36
CA GLU A 140 1.04 21.37 -15.30
C GLU A 140 0.13 21.92 -14.18
N GLU A 141 -1.08 21.36 -14.05
CA GLU A 141 -2.09 21.82 -13.10
C GLU A 141 -1.64 21.66 -11.63
N PRO A 142 -1.66 22.70 -10.78
CA PRO A 142 -1.15 22.64 -9.40
C PRO A 142 -1.78 21.54 -8.54
N VAL A 143 -3.09 21.31 -8.68
CA VAL A 143 -3.79 20.24 -7.94
C VAL A 143 -3.32 18.85 -8.37
N LEU A 144 -2.96 18.67 -9.64
CA LEU A 144 -2.38 17.42 -10.14
C LEU A 144 -0.91 17.29 -9.76
N GLN A 145 -0.15 18.39 -9.69
CA GLN A 145 1.22 18.35 -9.16
C GLN A 145 1.22 17.88 -7.71
N LEU A 146 0.27 18.35 -6.89
CA LEU A 146 0.13 17.91 -5.50
C LEU A 146 -0.18 16.41 -5.45
N TRP A 147 -1.13 15.95 -6.27
CA TRP A 147 -1.50 14.54 -6.33
C TRP A 147 -0.36 13.65 -6.85
N HIS A 148 0.41 14.12 -7.83
CA HIS A 148 1.62 13.45 -8.32
C HIS A 148 2.68 13.35 -7.21
N ALA A 149 2.99 14.45 -6.52
CA ALA A 149 3.91 14.45 -5.38
C ALA A 149 3.47 13.45 -4.29
N GLN A 150 2.16 13.37 -4.01
CA GLN A 150 1.64 12.36 -3.09
C GLN A 150 1.76 10.93 -3.61
N THR A 151 1.59 10.70 -4.91
CA THR A 151 1.86 9.40 -5.55
C THR A 151 3.29 8.98 -5.29
N LEU A 152 4.25 9.86 -5.56
CA LEU A 152 5.67 9.61 -5.33
C LEU A 152 5.97 9.28 -3.86
N LEU A 153 5.55 10.12 -2.93
CA LEU A 153 5.81 9.89 -1.50
C LEU A 153 5.15 8.61 -0.96
N ARG A 154 3.95 8.30 -1.45
CA ARG A 154 3.23 7.09 -1.10
C ARG A 154 3.96 5.85 -1.61
N GLU A 155 4.31 5.81 -2.88
CA GLU A 155 4.98 4.63 -3.47
C GLU A 155 6.40 4.48 -2.91
N PHE A 156 7.10 5.59 -2.63
CA PHE A 156 8.37 5.55 -1.89
C PHE A 156 8.20 4.84 -0.55
N ARG A 157 7.21 5.25 0.26
CA ARG A 157 6.93 4.61 1.55
C ARG A 157 6.49 3.14 1.36
N GLY A 158 5.68 2.85 0.35
CA GLY A 158 5.18 1.51 0.02
C GLY A 158 6.32 0.53 -0.26
N ASP A 159 7.19 0.87 -1.20
CA ASP A 159 8.36 0.06 -1.54
C ASP A 159 9.31 -0.11 -0.33
N GLY A 160 9.41 0.91 0.52
CA GLY A 160 10.17 0.83 1.77
C GLY A 160 9.62 -0.20 2.77
N HIS A 161 8.30 -0.37 2.83
CA HIS A 161 7.71 -1.43 3.64
C HIS A 161 7.99 -2.80 3.04
N VAL A 162 7.90 -2.95 1.72
CA VAL A 162 8.24 -4.22 1.05
C VAL A 162 9.69 -4.63 1.35
N ALA A 163 10.63 -3.68 1.25
CA ALA A 163 12.03 -3.93 1.61
C ALA A 163 12.19 -4.37 3.06
N CYS A 164 11.46 -3.76 3.99
CA CYS A 164 11.48 -4.14 5.41
C CYS A 164 10.86 -5.53 5.65
N LEU A 165 9.76 -5.87 4.98
CA LEU A 165 9.15 -7.21 5.09
C LEU A 165 10.12 -8.28 4.59
N LEU A 166 10.77 -8.03 3.44
CA LEU A 166 11.77 -8.92 2.87
C LEU A 166 13.00 -9.08 3.77
N SER A 167 13.52 -8.00 4.36
CA SER A 167 14.69 -8.09 5.25
C SER A 167 14.41 -8.88 6.53
N GLU A 168 13.15 -8.89 6.99
CA GLU A 168 12.69 -9.63 8.16
C GLU A 168 12.14 -11.02 7.81
N GLY A 169 12.18 -11.44 6.53
CA GLY A 169 11.67 -12.74 6.07
C GLY A 169 10.16 -12.91 6.20
N VAL A 170 9.39 -11.83 6.27
CA VAL A 170 7.94 -11.83 6.43
C VAL A 170 7.27 -11.89 5.07
N GLY A 171 6.58 -13.00 4.78
CA GLY A 171 5.87 -13.19 3.51
C GLY A 171 4.61 -12.31 3.36
N GLY A 172 4.08 -12.21 2.14
CA GLY A 172 2.92 -11.36 1.84
C GLY A 172 1.68 -11.70 2.68
N LEU A 173 1.36 -12.98 2.87
CA LEU A 173 0.23 -13.41 3.71
C LEU A 173 0.47 -13.10 5.19
N GLU A 174 1.70 -13.30 5.68
CA GLU A 174 2.07 -13.01 7.06
C GLU A 174 1.97 -11.51 7.35
N ALA A 175 2.37 -10.66 6.39
CA ALA A 175 2.20 -9.22 6.47
C ALA A 175 0.74 -8.81 6.67
N LEU A 176 -0.20 -9.49 5.99
CA LEU A 176 -1.64 -9.24 6.17
C LEU A 176 -2.13 -9.64 7.57
N VAL A 177 -1.68 -10.79 8.07
CA VAL A 177 -2.05 -11.27 9.42
C VAL A 177 -1.49 -10.34 10.50
N LEU A 178 -0.22 -9.92 10.36
CA LEU A 178 0.41 -8.95 11.25
C LEU A 178 -0.32 -7.61 11.23
N HIS A 179 -0.76 -7.17 10.04
CA HIS A 179 -1.55 -5.96 9.92
C HIS A 179 -2.89 -6.05 10.63
N ALA A 180 -3.66 -7.12 10.39
CA ALA A 180 -4.94 -7.36 11.05
C ALA A 180 -4.82 -7.34 12.58
N ALA A 181 -3.72 -7.90 13.09
CA ALA A 181 -3.43 -7.94 14.51
C ALA A 181 -3.18 -6.57 15.16
N THR A 182 -2.89 -5.53 14.38
CA THR A 182 -2.75 -4.16 14.93
C THR A 182 -4.09 -3.56 15.33
N GLY A 183 -5.20 -4.11 14.84
CA GLY A 183 -6.54 -3.56 15.03
C GLY A 183 -6.81 -2.27 14.25
N GLU A 184 -5.87 -1.84 13.40
CA GLU A 184 -6.07 -0.69 12.51
C GLU A 184 -7.00 -1.03 11.32
N VAL A 185 -7.20 -2.32 11.02
CA VAL A 185 -8.14 -2.83 10.02
C VAL A 185 -9.05 -3.88 10.64
N ASP A 186 -10.34 -3.78 10.30
CA ASP A 186 -11.35 -4.72 10.77
C ASP A 186 -11.14 -6.10 10.11
N ALA A 187 -11.17 -7.17 10.90
CA ALA A 187 -10.85 -8.53 10.45
C ALA A 187 -11.76 -9.02 9.32
N GLU A 188 -12.97 -8.46 9.22
CA GLU A 188 -13.97 -8.77 8.20
C GLU A 188 -13.48 -8.44 6.77
N VAL A 189 -12.59 -7.46 6.60
CA VAL A 189 -12.14 -7.04 5.26
C VAL A 189 -11.09 -7.98 4.66
N HIS A 190 -10.44 -8.82 5.47
CA HIS A 190 -9.44 -9.79 4.98
C HIS A 190 -10.06 -10.98 4.24
N HIS A 191 -11.32 -11.33 4.54
CA HIS A 191 -11.99 -12.51 3.96
C HIS A 191 -12.31 -12.35 2.46
N GLU A 192 -12.50 -11.12 1.99
CA GLU A 192 -12.86 -10.83 0.59
C GLU A 192 -11.63 -10.77 -0.34
N VAL A 193 -10.47 -10.32 0.16
CA VAL A 193 -9.23 -10.27 -0.63
C VAL A 193 -8.58 -11.65 -0.76
N GLY A 194 -8.84 -12.55 0.18
CA GLY A 194 -8.40 -13.96 0.12
C GLY A 194 -9.18 -14.84 -0.87
N GLY A 195 -10.21 -14.33 -1.55
CA GLY A 195 -11.05 -15.14 -2.45
C GLY A 195 -11.97 -16.08 -1.68
N GLY A 196 -13.13 -15.58 -1.24
CA GLY A 196 -14.12 -16.37 -0.55
C GLY A 196 -14.80 -17.43 -1.44
N ARG A 197 -14.42 -18.71 -1.24
CA ARG A 197 -15.33 -19.87 -0.96
C ARG A 197 -14.65 -21.25 -0.98
N ASN A 198 -13.36 -21.36 -1.29
CA ASN A 198 -12.65 -22.66 -1.28
C ASN A 198 -11.77 -22.95 -0.04
N ALA A 199 -11.73 -22.07 0.96
CA ALA A 199 -11.00 -22.30 2.21
C ALA A 199 -11.61 -23.39 3.15
N ARG A 200 -12.57 -24.21 2.66
CA ARG A 200 -13.15 -25.34 3.42
C ARG A 200 -12.56 -26.71 3.07
N ARG A 201 -11.62 -26.81 2.13
CA ARG A 201 -10.93 -28.08 1.85
C ARG A 201 -9.42 -27.87 1.73
N GLY A 202 -8.80 -27.75 2.90
CA GLY A 202 -7.36 -27.64 3.09
C GLY A 202 -7.11 -27.40 4.57
N GLY A 203 -7.35 -28.43 5.38
CA GLY A 203 -7.37 -28.32 6.82
C GLY A 203 -6.01 -27.94 7.40
N LEU A 204 -5.94 -26.75 7.98
CA LEU A 204 -5.19 -26.48 9.21
C LEU A 204 -6.04 -25.49 10.00
N GLY A 205 -6.82 -26.01 10.95
CA GLY A 205 -7.55 -25.21 11.91
C GLY A 205 -6.58 -24.60 12.91
N ALA A 206 -6.42 -23.28 12.87
CA ALA A 206 -5.91 -22.52 14.00
C ALA A 206 -6.53 -21.12 13.96
N ALA A 207 -7.58 -20.93 14.75
CA ALA A 207 -8.00 -19.58 15.13
C ALA A 207 -6.90 -18.97 16.00
N PRO A 208 -6.44 -17.73 15.75
CA PRO A 208 -5.44 -17.10 16.60
C PRO A 208 -6.04 -16.84 17.99
N VAL A 209 -5.53 -17.54 19.00
CA VAL A 209 -5.87 -17.25 20.40
C VAL A 209 -5.04 -16.04 20.83
N ALA A 210 -5.68 -14.88 20.89
CA ALA A 210 -5.13 -13.70 21.51
C ALA A 210 -5.06 -13.90 23.03
N ARG A 211 -3.90 -14.28 23.57
CA ARG A 211 -3.59 -14.14 24.99
C ARG A 211 -2.46 -13.14 25.17
N GLY A 212 -2.81 -11.93 25.59
CA GLY A 212 -1.88 -10.95 26.16
C GLY A 212 -0.78 -10.45 25.22
N GLY A 213 -1.16 -9.61 24.23
CA GLY A 213 -0.28 -8.59 23.65
C GLY A 213 1.05 -9.01 23.01
N ARG A 214 1.24 -10.29 22.67
CA ARG A 214 2.40 -10.79 21.92
C ARG A 214 1.96 -11.82 20.91
N ILE A 215 2.24 -11.58 19.62
CA ILE A 215 2.08 -12.59 18.58
C ILE A 215 3.45 -13.26 18.38
N CYS A 216 3.55 -14.50 18.85
CA CYS A 216 4.63 -15.41 18.49
C CYS A 216 4.20 -16.14 17.21
N VAL A 217 4.87 -15.89 16.09
CA VAL A 217 4.80 -16.78 14.93
C VAL A 217 5.92 -17.80 15.12
N THR A 218 5.61 -18.93 15.74
CA THR A 218 6.49 -20.11 15.70
C THR A 218 6.04 -20.96 14.52
N GLN A 219 6.80 -21.01 13.44
CA GLN A 219 6.81 -22.24 12.64
C GLN A 219 7.69 -23.27 13.36
N GLY A 220 7.20 -24.49 13.49
CA GLY A 220 7.83 -25.56 14.25
C GLY A 220 9.21 -25.92 13.71
N GLY A 221 10.19 -25.83 14.61
CA GLY A 221 11.57 -26.28 14.43
C GLY A 221 12.44 -25.68 15.53
N VAL A 222 12.70 -26.45 16.59
CA VAL A 222 13.57 -26.03 17.70
C VAL A 222 14.98 -25.82 17.15
N GLY A 223 15.39 -24.56 17.02
CA GLY A 223 16.78 -24.14 16.88
C GLY A 223 17.26 -23.45 18.16
N GLU A 224 18.38 -23.89 18.70
CA GLU A 224 18.90 -23.66 20.06
C GLU A 224 19.19 -22.21 20.52
N LYS A 225 18.77 -21.15 19.81
CA LYS A 225 19.11 -19.77 20.22
C LYS A 225 17.90 -18.85 20.13
N GLY A 226 17.06 -18.90 21.17
CA GLY A 226 15.90 -18.04 21.36
C GLY A 226 16.25 -16.54 21.37
N GLN A 227 16.22 -15.92 20.20
CA GLN A 227 16.28 -14.47 20.02
C GLN A 227 14.95 -13.97 19.46
N THR A 228 14.23 -13.18 20.25
CA THR A 228 13.09 -12.39 19.80
C THR A 228 13.58 -11.06 19.25
N VAL A 229 13.50 -10.86 17.94
CA VAL A 229 13.67 -9.54 17.32
C VAL A 229 12.29 -8.91 17.21
N GLY A 230 12.04 -7.88 18.03
CA GLY A 230 10.79 -7.12 17.99
C GLY A 230 10.90 -5.96 17.02
N ALA A 231 10.54 -6.16 15.75
CA ALA A 231 10.25 -5.05 14.85
C ALA A 231 8.79 -4.62 15.06
N VAL A 232 8.55 -3.37 15.46
CA VAL A 232 7.22 -2.77 15.37
C VAL A 232 6.99 -2.43 13.91
N LEU A 233 6.54 -3.43 13.15
CA LEU A 233 6.08 -3.26 11.78
C LEU A 233 4.72 -2.57 11.83
N ASP A 234 4.75 -1.26 11.62
CA ASP A 234 3.57 -0.45 11.37
C ASP A 234 3.14 -0.70 9.92
N VAL A 235 2.53 -1.86 9.68
CA VAL A 235 1.97 -2.21 8.38
C VAL A 235 0.80 -1.25 8.16
N PRO A 236 0.80 -0.37 7.14
CA PRO A 236 -0.39 0.40 6.83
C PRO A 236 -1.40 -0.52 6.17
N ALA A 237 -2.68 -0.24 6.39
CA ALA A 237 -3.78 -0.81 5.62
C ALA A 237 -3.58 -0.46 4.14
N GLN A 238 -2.90 -1.32 3.39
CA GLN A 238 -2.89 -1.23 1.94
C GLN A 238 -4.28 -1.65 1.45
N GLU A 239 -5.20 -0.68 1.46
CA GLU A 239 -6.48 -0.68 0.74
C GLU A 239 -7.33 -1.94 0.83
N TYR A 240 -8.06 -2.01 1.93
CA TYR A 240 -9.11 -2.97 2.14
C TYR A 240 -10.44 -2.21 2.21
N ALA A 241 -11.03 -1.94 1.04
CA ALA A 241 -12.42 -1.51 0.91
C ALA A 241 -12.96 -1.77 -0.52
N PHE A 242 -13.16 -3.04 -0.89
CA PHE A 242 -14.17 -3.38 -1.90
C PHE A 242 -15.49 -3.72 -1.19
N ARG A 243 -16.06 -2.79 -0.42
CA ARG A 243 -17.38 -3.00 0.18
C ARG A 243 -18.48 -2.64 -0.80
N SER A 244 -19.31 -3.61 -1.19
CA SER A 244 -20.73 -3.39 -1.48
C SER A 244 -21.44 -2.91 -0.19
N GLY A 245 -22.22 -1.83 -0.30
CA GLY A 245 -22.62 -0.97 0.83
C GLY A 245 -23.35 -1.60 2.02
N GLY A 246 -23.09 -1.05 3.21
CA GLY A 246 -23.84 -1.31 4.46
C GLY A 246 -23.22 -0.58 5.69
N PRO A 247 -24.02 -0.04 6.64
CA PRO A 247 -23.57 0.91 7.66
C PRO A 247 -22.84 0.29 8.86
N ARG A 248 -21.90 1.04 9.48
CA ARG A 248 -21.08 0.63 10.65
C ARG A 248 -21.75 0.99 12.00
N ARG A 249 -21.54 0.17 13.03
CA ARG A 249 -21.70 0.51 14.47
C ARG A 249 -20.33 0.53 15.15
N GLN A 250 -20.11 1.49 16.06
CA GLN A 250 -18.87 1.69 16.84
C GLN A 250 -18.86 0.90 18.16
N VAL A 251 -17.66 0.51 18.64
CA VAL A 251 -17.40 0.01 20.01
C VAL A 251 -16.11 0.67 20.56
N PRO A 252 -16.02 1.04 21.87
CA PRO A 252 -15.00 1.97 22.38
C PRO A 252 -13.72 1.30 22.94
N SER A 253 -12.62 2.05 22.96
CA SER A 253 -11.26 1.63 23.33
C SER A 253 -10.90 1.85 24.80
N SER A 254 -10.22 0.89 25.45
CA SER A 254 -9.51 1.08 26.73
C SER A 254 -8.03 0.72 26.61
N GLY A 255 -7.15 1.62 27.05
CA GLY A 255 -5.71 1.64 26.71
C GLY A 255 -4.77 0.74 27.52
N THR A 256 -3.47 0.82 27.21
CA THR A 256 -2.41 0.24 28.06
C THR A 256 -1.05 0.93 27.86
N ARG A 257 -0.24 0.91 28.93
CA ARG A 257 0.95 1.74 29.20
C ARG A 257 2.25 1.12 28.66
N ARG A 258 3.25 2.01 28.55
CA ARG A 258 4.64 1.83 28.05
C ARG A 258 5.58 1.27 29.14
N CYS A 259 6.55 0.43 28.78
CA CYS A 259 7.76 0.18 29.61
C CYS A 259 9.00 -0.14 28.75
N CYS A 260 10.15 0.37 29.20
CA CYS A 260 11.44 0.45 28.50
C CYS A 260 12.41 -0.70 28.86
N ARG A 261 13.38 -1.02 27.98
CA ARG A 261 14.85 -1.04 28.20
C ARG A 261 15.60 -1.69 27.03
N THR A 262 16.64 -1.02 26.53
CA THR A 262 17.62 -1.51 25.56
C THR A 262 18.91 -1.93 26.29
N ARG A 263 19.56 -3.01 25.83
CA ARG A 263 20.98 -3.32 26.12
C ARG A 263 21.71 -3.50 24.79
N ALA A 264 22.97 -3.06 24.78
CA ALA A 264 23.86 -2.98 23.62
C ALA A 264 24.28 -4.36 23.07
N ALA A 265 24.54 -4.42 21.76
CA ALA A 265 25.13 -5.56 21.07
C ALA A 265 26.64 -5.33 20.82
N PRO A 266 27.49 -6.37 20.83
CA PRO A 266 28.90 -6.26 20.50
C PRO A 266 29.14 -6.35 18.98
N SER A 267 30.16 -5.63 18.53
CA SER A 267 30.70 -5.59 17.17
C SER A 267 31.39 -6.90 16.79
N CYS A 268 31.05 -7.48 15.64
CA CYS A 268 31.87 -8.50 14.97
C CYS A 268 31.66 -8.37 13.44
N TRP A 269 32.67 -7.83 12.75
CA TRP A 269 32.92 -8.09 11.33
C TRP A 269 34.33 -8.70 11.25
N PRO A 270 34.54 -9.85 10.59
CA PRO A 270 35.87 -10.27 10.19
C PRO A 270 36.24 -9.57 8.88
N THR A 271 37.38 -8.90 8.91
CA THR A 271 38.15 -8.45 7.75
C THR A 271 38.74 -9.66 7.03
N THR A 272 38.48 -9.77 5.73
CA THR A 272 39.44 -10.19 4.70
C THR A 272 38.99 -9.61 3.38
#